data_AF-A0A2H0YZV3-F1
#
_entry.id   AF-A0A2H0YZV3-F1
#
_cell.length_a   1.000
_cell.length_b   1.000
_cell.length_c   1.000
_cell.angle_alpha   90.00
_cell.angle_beta   90.00
_cell.angle_gamma   90.00
#
_symmetry.space_group_name_H-M   'P 1'
#
loop_
_entity.id
_entity.type
_entity.pdbx_description
1 polymer ?
#
loop_
_entity_poly.entity_id
_entity_poly.type
_entity_poly.pdbx_seq_one_letter_code
_entity_poly.pdbx_strand_id
1 'polypeptide(L)'
;MKENRPPYFAGYFYPEKPGVLQAQIQKMLETATNDFLFPNLHTIIAPHAGYAYSGLTAAYGYNAINGKKYSTVIILSPSHHEYFPGISIYDGDAYETPLGLVPVNHDVSELLVKGSKRIFRGKEGHREEHAIEVQLPFLQTVLTDYTIVPVVMGDQNEV
;
A
#
# COMPACT_ATOMS: atom_id res chain seq x y z
N MET A 1 17.81 -1.02 15.97
CA MET A 1 17.51 -2.23 15.17
C MET A 1 16.50 -1.81 14.13
N LYS A 2 16.54 -2.38 12.91
CA LYS A 2 15.51 -2.07 11.92
C LYS A 2 14.16 -2.61 12.39
N GLU A 3 13.10 -1.84 12.23
CA GLU A 3 11.73 -2.20 12.56
C GLU A 3 10.90 -2.28 11.27
N ASN A 4 10.59 -3.51 10.85
CA ASN A 4 9.73 -3.75 9.72
C ASN A 4 8.37 -4.27 10.18
N ARG A 5 7.30 -3.89 9.47
CA ARG A 5 5.97 -4.46 9.68
C ARG A 5 5.87 -5.81 8.95
N PRO A 6 5.56 -6.92 9.63
CA PRO A 6 5.41 -8.22 8.98
C PRO A 6 4.16 -8.29 8.08
N PRO A 7 4.09 -9.24 7.13
CA PRO A 7 2.91 -9.44 6.28
C PRO A 7 1.84 -10.25 7.01
N TYR A 8 0.98 -9.56 7.78
CA TYR A 8 0.02 -10.21 8.68
C TYR A 8 -1.08 -10.99 7.94
N PHE A 9 -1.39 -10.61 6.70
CA PHE A 9 -2.48 -11.18 5.91
C PHE A 9 -1.99 -12.06 4.74
N ALA A 10 -0.68 -12.32 4.64
CA ALA A 10 -0.16 -13.37 3.77
C ALA A 10 -0.73 -14.74 4.18
N GLY A 11 -1.20 -15.51 3.20
CA GLY A 11 -1.90 -16.78 3.42
C GLY A 11 -3.42 -16.63 3.63
N TYR A 12 -3.91 -15.41 3.89
CA TYR A 12 -5.34 -15.12 4.10
C TYR A 12 -5.95 -14.29 2.96
N PHE A 13 -5.40 -13.10 2.72
CA PHE A 13 -5.92 -12.18 1.69
C PHE A 13 -5.25 -12.43 0.33
N TYR A 14 -4.02 -12.94 0.36
CA TYR A 14 -3.22 -13.24 -0.82
C TYR A 14 -2.24 -14.38 -0.49
N PRO A 15 -1.71 -15.11 -1.48
CA PRO A 15 -0.81 -16.24 -1.22
C PRO A 15 0.45 -15.85 -0.45
N GLU A 16 0.83 -16.64 0.55
CA GLU A 16 2.08 -16.48 1.30
C GLU A 16 3.33 -16.92 0.51
N LYS A 17 3.16 -17.80 -0.49
CA LYS A 17 4.28 -18.34 -1.28
C LYS A 17 4.63 -17.36 -2.40
N PRO A 18 5.88 -16.85 -2.49
CA PRO A 18 6.25 -15.78 -3.42
C PRO A 18 5.92 -16.10 -4.88
N GLY A 19 6.27 -17.31 -5.35
CA GLY A 19 6.00 -17.71 -6.74
C GLY A 19 4.50 -17.85 -7.07
N VAL A 20 3.68 -18.26 -6.09
CA VAL A 20 2.22 -18.34 -6.27
C VAL A 20 1.61 -16.95 -6.30
N LEU A 21 2.05 -16.07 -5.40
CA LEU A 21 1.63 -14.67 -5.34
C LEU A 21 1.95 -13.94 -6.65
N GLN A 22 3.20 -14.04 -7.12
CA GLN A 22 3.63 -13.40 -8.35
C GLN A 22 2.85 -13.92 -9.57
N ALA A 23 2.67 -15.24 -9.70
CA ALA A 23 1.90 -15.82 -10.79
C ALA A 23 0.42 -15.38 -10.77
N GLN A 24 -0.19 -15.28 -9.58
CA GLN A 24 -1.56 -14.82 -9.45
C GLN A 24 -1.70 -13.35 -9.87
N ILE A 25 -0.81 -12.47 -9.40
CA ILE A 25 -0.81 -11.04 -9.76
C ILE A 25 -0.58 -10.87 -11.26
N GLN A 26 0.42 -11.55 -11.82
CA GLN A 26 0.73 -11.50 -13.25
C GLN A 26 -0.48 -11.90 -14.09
N LYS A 27 -1.17 -12.99 -13.74
CA LYS A 27 -2.40 -13.41 -14.43
C LYS A 27 -3.50 -12.35 -14.36
N MET A 28 -3.67 -11.69 -13.21
CA MET A 28 -4.66 -10.62 -13.05
C MET A 28 -4.29 -9.40 -13.90
N LEU A 29 -3.02 -9.01 -13.93
CA LEU A 29 -2.53 -7.92 -14.78
C LEU A 29 -2.66 -8.25 -16.28
N GLU A 30 -2.38 -9.48 -16.71
CA GLU A 30 -2.59 -9.89 -18.11
C GLU A 30 -4.06 -9.85 -18.52
N THR A 31 -4.96 -10.16 -17.58
CA THR A 31 -6.41 -10.13 -17.84
C THR A 31 -6.98 -8.71 -17.84
N ALA A 32 -6.49 -7.83 -16.97
CA ALA A 32 -7.03 -6.49 -16.74
C ALA A 32 -6.51 -5.44 -17.74
N THR A 33 -6.80 -5.61 -19.02
CA THR A 33 -6.34 -4.70 -20.08
C THR A 33 -7.02 -3.33 -20.02
N ASN A 34 -6.24 -2.25 -20.23
CA ASN A 34 -6.76 -0.88 -20.31
C ASN A 34 -6.73 -0.39 -21.76
N ASP A 35 -7.86 0.07 -22.28
CA ASP A 35 -7.95 0.66 -23.63
C ASP A 35 -7.54 2.15 -23.67
N PHE A 36 -7.27 2.74 -22.50
CA PHE A 36 -6.96 4.16 -22.34
C PHE A 36 -5.52 4.39 -21.89
N LEU A 37 -4.91 5.44 -22.42
CA LEU A 37 -3.63 5.95 -21.96
C LEU A 37 -3.83 7.07 -20.94
N PHE A 38 -3.10 6.99 -19.83
CA PHE A 38 -3.16 7.97 -18.74
C PHE A 38 -1.82 8.72 -18.60
N PRO A 39 -1.50 9.71 -19.45
CA PRO A 39 -0.16 10.31 -19.48
C PRO A 39 0.26 10.98 -18.17
N ASN A 40 -0.66 11.62 -17.45
CA ASN A 40 -0.40 12.34 -16.20
C ASN A 40 -1.15 11.70 -15.02
N LEU A 41 -0.93 10.40 -14.80
CA LEU A 41 -1.59 9.67 -13.73
C LEU A 41 -0.86 9.88 -12.40
N HIS A 42 -1.52 10.51 -11.42
CA HIS A 42 -0.96 10.75 -10.09
C HIS A 42 -1.62 9.92 -8.99
N THR A 43 -2.79 9.36 -9.25
CA THR A 43 -3.60 8.67 -8.23
C THR A 43 -4.40 7.55 -8.88
N ILE A 44 -4.48 6.42 -8.17
CA ILE A 44 -5.40 5.33 -8.47
C ILE A 44 -6.25 5.06 -7.22
N ILE A 45 -7.45 4.54 -7.42
CA ILE A 45 -8.30 4.00 -6.36
C ILE A 45 -8.44 2.51 -6.64
N ALA A 46 -8.08 1.68 -5.67
CA ALA A 46 -8.13 0.23 -5.77
C ALA A 46 -8.88 -0.37 -4.57
N PRO A 47 -9.65 -1.45 -4.77
CA PRO A 47 -10.24 -2.18 -3.66
C PRO A 47 -9.16 -2.92 -2.85
N HIS A 48 -9.47 -3.28 -1.61
CA HIS A 48 -8.53 -3.91 -0.68
C HIS A 48 -9.07 -5.19 -0.02
N ALA A 49 -10.09 -5.83 -0.58
CA ALA A 49 -10.49 -7.17 -0.13
C ALA A 49 -9.47 -8.23 -0.60
N GLY A 50 -9.59 -9.46 -0.10
CA GLY A 50 -8.73 -10.57 -0.55
C GLY A 50 -8.72 -10.72 -2.09
N TYR A 51 -7.58 -11.16 -2.63
CA TYR A 51 -7.30 -11.20 -4.08
C TYR A 51 -8.30 -12.05 -4.86
N ALA A 52 -8.84 -13.10 -4.24
CA ALA A 52 -9.89 -13.92 -4.83
C ALA A 52 -11.16 -13.12 -5.19
N TYR A 53 -11.43 -12.01 -4.49
CA TYR A 53 -12.62 -11.19 -4.68
C TYR A 53 -12.34 -9.89 -5.41
N SER A 54 -11.22 -9.23 -5.10
CA SER A 54 -10.98 -7.86 -5.58
C SER A 54 -9.70 -7.67 -6.40
N GLY A 55 -8.84 -8.69 -6.47
CA GLY A 55 -7.54 -8.59 -7.11
C GLY A 55 -7.63 -8.24 -8.60
N LEU A 56 -8.56 -8.84 -9.34
CA LEU A 56 -8.75 -8.52 -10.77
C LEU A 56 -9.18 -7.06 -10.98
N THR A 57 -10.06 -6.54 -10.11
CA THR A 57 -10.48 -5.14 -10.16
C THR A 57 -9.32 -4.20 -9.84
N ALA A 58 -8.53 -4.52 -8.81
CA ALA A 58 -7.33 -3.75 -8.47
C ALA A 58 -6.32 -3.73 -9.65
N ALA A 59 -6.17 -4.84 -10.36
CA ALA A 59 -5.25 -4.97 -11.49
C ALA A 59 -5.49 -3.95 -12.61
N TYR A 60 -6.74 -3.53 -12.87
CA TYR A 60 -7.02 -2.46 -13.84
C TYR A 60 -6.34 -1.14 -13.45
N GLY A 61 -6.41 -0.77 -12.16
CA GLY A 61 -5.74 0.43 -11.62
C GLY A 61 -4.23 0.30 -11.69
N TYR A 62 -3.68 -0.85 -11.32
CA TYR A 62 -2.24 -1.09 -11.36
C TYR A 62 -1.66 -1.16 -12.77
N ASN A 63 -2.39 -1.69 -13.75
CA ASN A 63 -1.97 -1.63 -15.15
C ASN A 63 -1.89 -0.21 -15.70
N ALA A 64 -2.68 0.73 -15.16
CA ALA A 64 -2.61 2.12 -15.57
C ALA A 64 -1.27 2.79 -15.16
N ILE A 65 -0.55 2.22 -14.18
CA ILE A 65 0.78 2.68 -13.74
C ILE A 65 1.93 1.75 -14.13
N ASN A 66 1.64 0.60 -14.75
CA ASN A 66 2.66 -0.38 -15.12
C ASN A 66 3.65 0.20 -16.15
N GLY A 67 4.95 0.03 -15.89
CA GLY A 67 6.03 0.59 -16.72
C GLY A 67 6.27 2.09 -16.55
N LYS A 68 5.53 2.77 -15.67
CA LYS A 68 5.78 4.17 -15.30
C LYS A 68 6.75 4.25 -14.12
N LYS A 69 7.27 5.46 -13.86
CA LYS A 69 8.22 5.72 -12.78
C LYS A 69 7.59 6.61 -11.71
N TYR A 70 7.60 6.11 -10.47
CA TYR A 70 7.22 6.85 -9.27
C TYR A 70 8.25 6.53 -8.19
N SER A 71 8.93 7.54 -7.65
CA SER A 71 9.95 7.35 -6.61
C SER A 71 9.36 7.15 -5.21
N THR A 72 8.17 7.71 -4.98
CA THR A 72 7.46 7.63 -3.70
C THR A 72 5.97 7.42 -3.96
N VAL A 73 5.39 6.41 -3.31
CA VAL A 73 3.96 6.10 -3.39
C VAL A 73 3.33 6.32 -2.01
N ILE A 74 2.39 7.26 -1.92
CA ILE A 74 1.62 7.49 -0.69
C ILE A 74 0.39 6.57 -0.75
N ILE A 75 0.22 5.70 0.24
CA ILE A 75 -0.88 4.73 0.31
C ILE A 75 -1.78 5.13 1.46
N LEU A 76 -3.02 5.48 1.14
CA LEU A 76 -4.02 5.91 2.11
C LEU A 76 -4.99 4.77 2.39
N SER A 77 -5.19 4.41 3.66
CA SER A 77 -6.22 3.47 4.08
C SER A 77 -7.04 4.00 5.26
N PRO A 78 -8.31 3.58 5.41
CA PRO A 78 -8.97 3.70 6.71
C PRO A 78 -8.33 2.74 7.73
N SER A 79 -8.59 2.97 9.02
CA SER A 79 -8.37 1.97 10.06
C SER A 79 -9.61 1.09 10.22
N HIS A 80 -9.46 -0.22 10.10
CA HIS A 80 -10.52 -1.20 10.32
C HIS A 80 -10.49 -1.81 11.73
N HIS A 81 -9.33 -1.80 12.38
CA HIS A 81 -9.09 -2.58 13.61
C HIS A 81 -8.84 -1.72 14.86
N GLU A 82 -8.22 -0.55 14.70
CA GLU A 82 -7.77 0.28 15.83
C GLU A 82 -8.40 1.67 15.75
N TYR A 83 -8.98 2.13 16.85
CA TYR A 83 -9.41 3.52 16.97
C TYR A 83 -8.26 4.38 17.50
N PHE A 84 -7.99 5.51 16.85
CA PHE A 84 -7.05 6.53 17.28
C PHE A 84 -7.43 7.89 16.68
N PRO A 85 -7.12 9.02 17.34
CA PRO A 85 -7.41 10.34 16.80
C PRO A 85 -6.41 10.71 15.69
N GLY A 86 -6.90 11.26 14.57
CA GLY A 86 -6.05 11.81 13.51
C GLY A 86 -5.59 10.79 12.46
N ILE A 87 -4.41 11.03 11.90
CA ILE A 87 -3.85 10.32 10.76
C ILE A 87 -2.45 9.82 11.13
N SER A 88 -2.26 8.52 11.14
CA SER A 88 -0.99 7.87 11.44
C SER A 88 -0.21 7.61 10.16
N ILE A 89 1.04 8.03 10.11
CA ILE A 89 2.02 7.60 9.12
C ILE A 89 2.95 6.59 9.78
N TYR A 90 3.19 5.44 9.14
CA TYR A 90 3.98 4.39 9.76
C TYR A 90 5.39 4.86 10.14
N ASP A 91 5.77 4.65 11.41
CA ASP A 91 7.05 5.11 11.95
C ASP A 91 8.22 4.12 11.77
N GLY A 92 7.95 2.89 11.31
CA GLY A 92 8.98 1.88 11.04
C GLY A 92 9.69 2.04 9.69
N ASP A 93 10.70 1.20 9.44
CA ASP A 93 11.61 1.29 8.30
C ASP A 93 11.04 0.74 6.99
N ALA A 94 10.20 -0.29 7.05
CA ALA A 94 9.65 -0.96 5.87
C ALA A 94 8.39 -1.77 6.18
N TYR A 95 7.62 -2.08 5.13
CA TYR A 95 6.66 -3.18 5.14
C TYR A 95 7.28 -4.42 4.51
N GLU A 96 7.06 -5.58 5.11
CA GLU A 96 7.41 -6.89 4.54
C GLU A 96 6.23 -7.45 3.74
N THR A 97 6.55 -8.12 2.64
CA THR A 97 5.65 -8.97 1.87
C THR A 97 6.37 -10.26 1.50
N PRO A 98 5.66 -11.28 0.98
CA PRO A 98 6.32 -12.45 0.39
C PRO A 98 7.28 -12.11 -0.77
N LEU A 99 7.12 -10.95 -1.43
CA LEU A 99 7.98 -10.52 -2.54
C LEU A 99 9.19 -9.70 -2.07
N GLY A 100 9.31 -9.43 -0.77
CA GLY A 100 10.41 -8.70 -0.16
C GLY A 100 9.97 -7.43 0.56
N LEU A 101 10.96 -6.59 0.90
CA LEU A 101 10.76 -5.35 1.65
C LEU A 101 10.29 -4.21 0.75
N VAL A 102 9.40 -3.36 1.28
CA VAL A 102 9.01 -2.08 0.70
C VAL A 102 9.40 -0.96 1.68
N PRO A 103 10.48 -0.21 1.42
CA PRO A 103 11.00 0.80 2.36
C PRO A 103 10.07 1.99 2.55
N VAL A 104 9.99 2.50 3.77
CA VAL A 104 9.28 3.74 4.10
C VAL A 104 10.12 4.95 3.75
N ASN A 105 9.50 5.98 3.17
CA ASN A 105 10.12 7.26 2.88
C ASN A 105 10.03 8.20 4.06
N HIS A 106 11.02 8.18 4.95
CA HIS A 106 11.02 9.03 6.15
C HIS A 106 11.06 10.52 5.82
N ASP A 107 11.77 10.95 4.78
CA ASP A 107 11.85 12.37 4.41
C ASP A 107 10.47 12.93 4.04
N VAL A 108 9.70 12.19 3.22
CA VAL A 108 8.34 12.59 2.85
C VAL A 108 7.38 12.44 4.03
N SER A 109 7.52 11.40 4.87
CA SER A 109 6.73 11.27 6.10
C SER A 109 6.91 12.47 7.03
N GLU A 110 8.15 12.91 7.26
CA GLU A 110 8.45 14.10 8.07
C GLU A 110 7.86 15.37 7.46
N LEU A 111 7.93 15.54 6.14
CA LEU A 111 7.32 16.69 5.46
C LEU A 111 5.80 16.75 5.66
N LEU A 112 5.11 15.62 5.67
CA LEU A 112 3.66 15.56 5.90
C LEU A 112 3.25 15.82 7.36
N VAL A 113 4.12 15.45 8.31
CA VAL A 113 3.87 15.65 9.74
C VAL A 113 4.23 17.07 10.18
N LYS A 114 5.23 17.69 9.54
CA LYS A 114 5.73 19.01 9.93
C LYS A 114 4.63 20.07 9.99
N GLY A 115 4.39 20.58 11.20
CA GLY A 115 3.40 21.64 11.45
C GLY A 115 1.95 21.15 11.51
N SER A 116 1.72 19.85 11.35
CA SER A 116 0.39 19.25 11.50
C SER A 116 0.07 18.99 12.97
N LYS A 117 -1.18 19.22 13.35
CA LYS A 117 -1.73 18.80 14.66
C LYS A 117 -2.48 17.47 14.58
N ARG A 118 -2.68 16.93 13.37
CA ARG A 118 -3.52 15.76 13.12
C ARG A 118 -2.77 14.60 12.48
N ILE A 119 -1.70 14.89 11.75
CA ILE A 119 -0.86 13.89 11.10
C ILE A 119 0.35 13.69 12.00
N PHE A 120 0.60 12.46 12.41
CA PHE A 120 1.72 12.09 13.27
C PHE A 120 2.38 10.82 12.75
N ARG A 121 3.62 10.58 13.16
CA ARG A 121 4.30 9.30 12.94
C ARG A 121 3.95 8.35 14.06
N GLY A 122 3.54 7.13 13.73
CA GLY A 122 3.05 6.17 14.70
C GLY A 122 2.96 4.74 14.18
N LYS A 123 2.44 3.85 15.03
CA LYS A 123 2.11 2.45 14.70
C LYS A 123 0.61 2.19 14.80
N GLU A 124 -0.13 3.18 15.26
CA GLU A 124 -1.57 3.24 15.40
C GLU A 124 -2.21 2.92 14.05
N GLY A 125 -3.06 1.90 14.03
CA GLY A 125 -3.74 1.44 12.82
C GLY A 125 -2.85 0.68 11.85
N HIS A 126 -1.56 0.46 12.10
CA HIS A 126 -0.72 -0.27 11.14
C HIS A 126 -0.64 -1.77 11.44
N ARG A 127 -0.64 -2.18 12.71
CA ARG A 127 -0.29 -3.56 13.14
C ARG A 127 -1.11 -4.68 12.48
N GLU A 128 -2.43 -4.52 12.46
CA GLU A 128 -3.37 -5.51 11.91
C GLU A 128 -4.21 -4.94 10.77
N GLU A 129 -3.74 -3.87 10.11
CA GLU A 129 -4.47 -3.26 8.99
C GLU A 129 -4.07 -3.89 7.67
N HIS A 130 -5.05 -4.40 6.95
CA HIS A 130 -4.86 -5.12 5.69
C HIS A 130 -4.84 -4.19 4.48
N ALA A 131 -5.53 -3.05 4.55
CA ALA A 131 -5.86 -2.26 3.37
C ALA A 131 -4.63 -1.66 2.66
N ILE A 132 -3.57 -1.35 3.40
CA ILE A 132 -2.26 -0.98 2.83
C ILE A 132 -1.53 -2.23 2.33
N GLU A 133 -1.46 -3.27 3.16
CA GLU A 133 -0.64 -4.45 2.92
C GLU A 133 -0.99 -5.14 1.58
N VAL A 134 -2.27 -5.29 1.29
CA VAL A 134 -2.75 -5.96 0.07
C VAL A 134 -2.39 -5.22 -1.22
N GLN A 135 -2.02 -3.95 -1.14
CA GLN A 135 -1.61 -3.13 -2.28
C GLN A 135 -0.12 -3.31 -2.61
N LEU A 136 0.68 -3.75 -1.64
CA LEU A 136 2.13 -3.79 -1.77
C LEU A 136 2.63 -4.82 -2.80
N PRO A 137 2.09 -6.06 -2.87
CA PRO A 137 2.52 -7.00 -3.90
C PRO A 137 2.23 -6.52 -5.32
N PHE A 138 1.11 -5.83 -5.54
CA PHE A 138 0.82 -5.20 -6.83
C PHE A 138 1.85 -4.12 -7.17
N LEU A 139 2.15 -3.22 -6.23
CA LEU A 139 3.17 -2.17 -6.41
C LEU A 139 4.56 -2.77 -6.71
N GLN A 140 4.97 -3.80 -5.98
CA GLN A 140 6.25 -4.52 -6.22
C GLN A 140 6.30 -5.21 -7.58
N THR A 141 5.15 -5.51 -8.19
CA THR A 141 5.07 -6.13 -9.52
C THR A 141 5.14 -5.10 -10.64
N VAL A 142 4.52 -3.93 -10.47
CA VAL A 142 4.38 -2.94 -11.56
C VAL A 142 5.35 -1.77 -11.49
N LEU A 143 6.01 -1.55 -10.35
CA LEU A 143 7.01 -0.50 -10.13
C LEU A 143 8.35 -1.08 -9.69
N THR A 144 9.42 -0.33 -9.97
CA THR A 144 10.78 -0.61 -9.52
C THR A 144 11.36 0.60 -8.81
N ASP A 145 12.31 0.39 -7.89
CA ASP A 145 13.08 1.45 -7.21
C ASP A 145 12.22 2.56 -6.60
N TYR A 146 11.23 2.18 -5.78
CA TYR A 146 10.32 3.11 -5.12
C TYR A 146 10.31 2.92 -3.60
N THR A 147 9.80 3.95 -2.92
CA THR A 147 9.54 3.96 -1.47
C THR A 147 8.07 4.24 -1.22
N ILE A 148 7.58 3.92 -0.02
CA ILE A 148 6.17 4.16 0.35
C ILE A 148 6.03 5.14 1.51
N VAL A 149 4.88 5.80 1.58
CA VAL A 149 4.40 6.49 2.78
C VAL A 149 3.08 5.82 3.16
N PRO A 150 3.09 4.85 4.09
CA PRO A 150 1.88 4.18 4.55
C PRO A 150 1.11 5.09 5.48
N VAL A 151 -0.13 5.42 5.15
CA VAL A 151 -0.98 6.33 5.92
C VAL A 151 -2.28 5.63 6.30
N VAL A 152 -2.53 5.50 7.61
CA VAL A 152 -3.79 4.98 8.14
C VAL A 152 -4.58 6.14 8.74
N MET A 153 -5.82 6.29 8.29
CA MET A 153 -6.73 7.32 8.75
C MET A 153 -7.59 6.77 9.89
N GLY A 154 -7.41 7.35 11.08
CA GLY A 154 -8.24 7.11 12.25
C GLY A 154 -9.44 8.06 12.28
N ASP A 155 -9.75 8.61 13.46
CA ASP A 155 -10.83 9.58 13.63
C ASP A 155 -10.53 10.92 12.93
N GLN A 156 -11.45 11.33 12.07
CA GLN A 156 -11.36 12.53 11.25
C GLN A 156 -12.32 13.65 11.69
N ASN A 157 -13.03 13.51 12.81
CA ASN A 157 -13.91 14.56 13.31
C ASN A 157 -13.16 15.88 13.59
N GLU A 158 -13.87 17.00 13.43
CA GLU A 158 -13.36 18.33 13.78
C GLU A 158 -13.10 18.42 15.29
N VAL A 159 -12.02 19.11 15.67
CA VAL A 159 -11.61 19.36 17.07
C VAL A 159 -12.11 20.73 17.50
#